data_AF-A0A167PPS3-F1
#
_entry.id   AF-A0A167PPS3-F1
#
_cell.length_a   1.000
_cell.length_b   1.000
_cell.length_c   1.000
_cell.angle_alpha   90.00
_cell.angle_beta   90.00
_cell.angle_gamma   90.00
#
_symmetry.space_group_name_H-M   'P 1'
#
loop_
_entity.id
_entity.type
_entity.pdbx_description
1 polymer ?
#
loop_
_entity_poly.entity_id
_entity_poly.type
_entity_poly.pdbx_seq_one_letter_code
_entity_poly.pdbx_strand_id
1 'polypeptide(L)'
;MTNISQNNALFIFYNEEVTDEANKRLTVKLYLLCELDIRYTKEPRKPMLQTKVKINGNLAYYHCYANKHPEPATYVDKVILKDHGQAIDYANQVYLPSTLSDKKLFESKLIMAKRNYASVEQQRIYQNTEHKTRRRLLCVLKKGHREQMVNKILNVDQEHKVRIEDFKKDEYQVICYVRKSPGKEDASTRSRLLDLMVDRLIKNSSVNTVFASYSSTSKQPFADSDKTNPIHVPKTPGNTQVVSRPSLSEIWEAHFQYIFNDVPFVTNRIAAIAVLHIRRLELEESLTSIT
;
A
#
# COMPACT_ATOMS: atom_id res chain seq x y z
N MET A 1 -20.40 -18.22 28.82
CA MET A 1 -19.07 -17.58 28.99
C MET A 1 -19.25 -16.09 28.75
N THR A 2 -18.68 -15.23 29.60
CA THR A 2 -18.76 -13.78 29.40
C THR A 2 -17.86 -13.39 28.23
N ASN A 3 -18.43 -12.84 27.16
CA ASN A 3 -17.65 -12.38 26.00
C ASN A 3 -16.89 -11.10 26.37
N ILE A 4 -15.57 -11.19 26.49
CA ILE A 4 -14.67 -10.05 26.72
C ILE A 4 -14.27 -9.48 25.37
N SER A 5 -14.44 -8.17 25.18
CA SER A 5 -13.98 -7.48 23.97
C SER A 5 -12.46 -7.26 23.99
N GLN A 6 -11.86 -7.03 22.82
CA GLN A 6 -10.42 -6.73 22.74
C GLN A 6 -10.03 -5.49 23.58
N ASN A 7 -10.88 -4.47 23.61
CA ASN A 7 -10.65 -3.26 24.42
C ASN A 7 -10.72 -3.58 25.92
N ASN A 8 -11.70 -4.38 26.35
CA ASN A 8 -11.80 -4.83 27.74
C ASN A 8 -10.57 -5.66 28.16
N ALA A 9 -10.04 -6.48 27.25
CA ALA A 9 -8.81 -7.21 27.50
C ALA A 9 -7.59 -6.28 27.66
N LEU A 10 -7.52 -5.18 26.91
CA LEU A 10 -6.45 -4.18 27.07
C LEU A 10 -6.51 -3.52 28.45
N PHE A 11 -7.69 -3.15 28.93
CA PHE A 11 -7.86 -2.60 30.29
C PHE A 11 -7.42 -3.59 31.36
N ILE A 12 -7.80 -4.87 31.25
CA ILE A 12 -7.36 -5.92 32.17
C ILE A 12 -5.84 -6.09 32.12
N PHE A 13 -5.23 -6.07 30.93
CA PHE A 13 -3.78 -6.27 30.76
C PHE A 13 -2.95 -5.13 31.36
N TYR A 14 -3.39 -3.88 31.17
CA TYR A 14 -2.70 -2.70 31.69
C TYR A 14 -3.12 -2.31 33.11
N ASN A 15 -4.11 -3.01 33.68
CA ASN A 15 -4.72 -2.70 34.97
C ASN A 15 -5.21 -1.23 35.04
N GLU A 16 -5.91 -0.80 34.00
CA GLU A 16 -6.47 0.55 33.88
C GLU A 16 -8.00 0.51 33.96
N GLU A 17 -8.60 1.58 34.49
CA GLU A 17 -10.05 1.75 34.51
C GLU A 17 -10.62 1.98 33.09
N VAL A 18 -11.87 1.54 32.88
CA VAL A 18 -12.53 1.63 31.58
C VAL A 18 -13.00 3.06 31.34
N THR A 19 -12.18 3.84 30.63
CA THR A 19 -12.52 5.19 30.15
C THR A 19 -12.26 5.32 28.64
N ASP A 20 -12.94 6.26 27.98
CA ASP A 20 -12.79 6.48 26.53
C ASP A 20 -11.40 7.01 26.17
N GLU A 21 -10.82 7.87 27.01
CA GLU A 21 -9.46 8.38 26.87
C GLU A 21 -8.44 7.26 26.98
N ALA A 22 -8.59 6.38 27.98
CA ALA A 22 -7.70 5.23 28.15
C ALA A 22 -7.85 4.25 26.99
N ASN A 23 -9.06 4.02 26.47
CA ASN A 23 -9.28 3.18 25.28
C ASN A 23 -8.46 3.67 24.07
N LYS A 24 -8.56 4.98 23.76
CA LYS A 24 -7.81 5.60 22.65
C LYS A 24 -6.30 5.46 22.86
N ARG A 25 -5.82 5.78 24.06
CA ARG A 25 -4.39 5.70 24.42
C ARG A 25 -3.85 4.27 24.30
N LEU A 26 -4.55 3.29 24.86
CA LEU A 26 -4.13 1.87 24.85
C LEU A 26 -4.19 1.26 23.46
N THR A 27 -5.17 1.63 22.64
CA THR A 27 -5.25 1.20 21.24
C THR A 27 -4.05 1.70 20.43
N VAL A 28 -3.69 2.98 20.58
CA VAL A 28 -2.48 3.54 19.94
C VAL A 28 -1.22 2.84 20.45
N LYS A 29 -1.13 2.59 21.76
CA LYS A 29 0.00 1.87 22.38
C LYS A 29 0.17 0.47 21.80
N LEU A 30 -0.92 -0.29 21.62
CA LEU A 30 -0.90 -1.60 20.98
C LEU A 30 -0.48 -1.51 19.51
N TYR A 31 -1.01 -0.54 18.75
CA TYR A 31 -0.65 -0.33 17.35
C TYR A 31 0.85 -0.04 17.16
N LEU A 32 1.43 0.76 18.06
CA LEU A 32 2.86 1.09 18.06
C LEU A 32 3.77 -0.12 18.34
N LEU A 33 3.22 -1.19 18.90
CA LEU A 33 3.94 -2.45 19.14
C LEU A 33 3.94 -3.38 17.92
N CYS A 34 3.41 -2.93 16.76
CA CYS A 34 3.42 -3.49 15.39
C CYS A 34 3.31 -5.02 15.22
N GLU A 35 4.22 -5.77 15.82
CA GLU A 35 4.34 -7.22 15.79
C GLU A 35 3.62 -7.92 16.95
N LEU A 36 3.18 -7.20 17.99
CA LEU A 36 2.42 -7.78 19.10
C LEU A 36 0.91 -7.68 18.86
N ASP A 37 0.18 -8.61 19.46
CA ASP A 37 -1.27 -8.65 19.52
C ASP A 37 -1.72 -9.16 20.90
N ILE A 38 -2.91 -8.77 21.34
CA ILE A 38 -3.47 -9.19 22.64
C ILE A 38 -4.36 -10.42 22.45
N ARG A 39 -4.02 -11.50 23.17
CA ARG A 39 -4.67 -12.82 23.06
C ARG A 39 -4.89 -13.42 24.44
N TYR A 40 -5.57 -14.56 24.49
CA TYR A 40 -5.65 -15.42 25.66
C TYR A 40 -5.46 -16.89 25.29
N THR A 41 -5.17 -17.73 26.28
CA THR A 41 -5.04 -19.19 26.10
C THR A 41 -6.29 -19.89 26.63
N LYS A 42 -6.34 -20.27 27.90
CA LYS A 42 -7.50 -20.96 28.48
C LYS A 42 -8.52 -20.01 29.11
N GLU A 43 -8.04 -18.90 29.68
CA GLU A 43 -8.86 -17.99 30.48
C GLU A 43 -8.92 -16.60 29.84
N PRO A 44 -10.09 -16.16 29.32
CA PRO A 44 -10.26 -14.83 28.73
C PRO A 44 -9.92 -13.66 29.67
N ARG A 45 -9.98 -13.88 30.99
CA ARG A 45 -9.64 -12.87 32.02
C ARG A 45 -8.14 -12.73 32.28
N LYS A 46 -7.30 -13.52 31.61
CA LYS A 46 -5.83 -13.46 31.69
C LYS A 46 -5.26 -13.10 30.31
N PRO A 47 -5.43 -11.85 29.85
CA PRO A 47 -4.87 -11.40 28.58
C PRO A 47 -3.35 -11.48 28.60
N MET A 48 -2.77 -11.72 27.42
CA MET A 48 -1.32 -11.67 27.20
C MET A 48 -0.99 -10.99 25.87
N LEU A 49 0.12 -10.27 25.83
CA LEU A 49 0.71 -9.77 24.59
C LEU A 49 1.60 -10.84 23.97
N GLN A 50 1.37 -11.15 22.70
CA GLN A 50 2.14 -12.15 21.99
C GLN A 50 2.49 -11.68 20.57
N THR A 51 3.68 -12.06 20.10
CA THR A 51 4.09 -11.83 18.71
C THR A 51 3.17 -12.52 17.72
N LYS A 52 2.81 -11.82 16.64
CA LYS A 52 2.02 -12.36 15.52
C LYS A 52 2.63 -13.63 14.94
N VAL A 53 3.97 -13.72 14.90
CA VAL A 53 4.69 -14.93 14.45
C VAL A 53 4.36 -16.14 15.33
N LYS A 54 4.41 -16.00 16.66
CA LYS A 54 4.11 -17.11 17.58
C LYS A 54 2.62 -17.48 17.57
N ILE A 55 1.74 -16.49 17.44
CA ILE A 55 0.30 -16.71 17.28
C ILE A 55 0.04 -17.56 16.03
N ASN A 56 0.62 -17.16 14.89
CA ASN A 56 0.45 -17.86 13.63
C ASN A 56 1.04 -19.28 13.65
N GLY A 57 2.08 -19.51 14.45
CA GLY A 57 2.67 -20.83 14.65
C GLY A 57 1.80 -21.80 15.47
N ASN A 58 0.82 -21.30 16.24
CA ASN A 58 -0.05 -22.14 17.06
C ASN A 58 -1.45 -21.53 17.26
N LEU A 59 -2.24 -21.51 16.18
CA LEU A 59 -3.59 -20.93 16.18
C LEU A 59 -4.56 -21.62 17.14
N ALA A 60 -4.36 -22.92 17.43
CA ALA A 60 -5.22 -23.67 18.35
C ALA A 60 -5.00 -23.27 19.83
N TYR A 61 -3.83 -22.73 20.16
CA TYR A 61 -3.46 -22.36 21.52
C TYR A 61 -3.81 -20.90 21.87
N TYR A 62 -3.83 -20.02 20.88
CA TYR A 62 -4.08 -18.59 21.06
C TYR A 62 -5.45 -18.19 20.52
N HIS A 63 -6.31 -17.69 21.41
CA HIS A 63 -7.66 -17.30 21.06
C HIS A 63 -7.79 -15.77 20.94
N CYS A 64 -8.68 -15.36 20.03
CA CYS A 64 -8.99 -13.97 19.74
C CYS A 64 -10.08 -13.45 20.67
N TYR A 65 -9.91 -12.24 21.20
CA TYR A 65 -11.04 -11.51 21.78
C TYR A 65 -12.02 -11.08 20.68
N ALA A 66 -13.30 -10.95 21.02
CA ALA A 66 -14.28 -10.43 20.08
C ALA A 66 -13.94 -8.96 19.78
N ASN A 67 -13.60 -8.67 18.53
CA ASN A 67 -13.55 -7.29 18.08
C ASN A 67 -15.00 -6.85 17.93
N LYS A 68 -15.44 -5.88 18.73
CA LYS A 68 -16.52 -5.02 18.27
C LYS A 68 -15.97 -4.43 16.99
N HIS A 69 -16.50 -4.84 15.84
CA HIS A 69 -16.12 -4.23 14.58
C HIS A 69 -16.19 -2.72 14.81
N PRO A 70 -15.09 -1.97 14.62
CA PRO A 70 -15.25 -0.53 14.56
C PRO A 70 -16.33 -0.32 13.50
N GLU A 71 -17.38 0.43 13.84
CA GLU A 71 -18.22 1.01 12.81
C GLU A 71 -17.26 1.59 11.77
N PRO A 72 -17.44 1.28 10.47
CA PRO A 72 -16.48 1.61 9.44
C PRO A 72 -16.08 3.06 9.64
N ALA A 73 -14.81 3.28 9.98
CA ALA A 73 -14.31 4.60 10.33
C ALA A 73 -14.82 5.56 9.26
N THR A 74 -15.56 6.59 9.67
CA THR A 74 -15.93 7.69 8.79
C THR A 74 -14.69 8.07 8.01
N TYR A 75 -14.81 7.90 6.70
CA TYR A 75 -13.79 8.08 5.69
C TYR A 75 -12.86 9.23 6.10
N VAL A 76 -11.60 8.95 6.42
CA VAL A 76 -10.63 10.01 6.69
C VAL A 76 -10.55 10.82 5.41
N ASP A 77 -10.92 12.10 5.47
CA ASP A 77 -10.89 12.99 4.32
C ASP A 77 -9.56 12.84 3.58
N LYS A 78 -9.66 12.48 2.31
CA LYS A 78 -8.51 12.28 1.42
C LYS A 78 -7.78 13.61 1.28
N VAL A 79 -6.50 13.61 1.63
CA VAL A 79 -5.61 14.75 1.41
C VAL A 79 -5.33 14.86 -0.09
N ILE A 80 -6.03 15.77 -0.77
CA ILE A 80 -5.75 16.15 -2.16
C ILE A 80 -4.50 17.04 -2.16
N LEU A 81 -3.47 16.66 -2.92
CA LEU A 81 -2.26 17.48 -3.10
C LEU A 81 -2.52 18.47 -4.24
N LYS A 82 -3.01 19.66 -3.88
CA LYS A 82 -3.36 20.78 -4.76
C LYS A 82 -2.16 21.64 -5.15
N ASP A 83 -1.11 21.64 -4.34
CA ASP A 83 0.04 22.51 -4.54
C ASP A 83 1.39 21.82 -4.25
N HIS A 84 2.45 22.52 -4.67
CA HIS A 84 3.83 22.07 -4.54
C HIS A 84 4.23 21.79 -3.07
N GLY A 85 3.72 22.55 -2.11
CA GLY A 85 3.98 22.37 -0.69
C GLY A 85 3.38 21.06 -0.20
N GLN A 86 2.14 20.77 -0.56
CA GLN A 86 1.45 19.52 -0.20
C GLN A 86 2.17 18.29 -0.79
N ALA A 87 2.65 18.36 -2.03
CA ALA A 87 3.45 17.28 -2.63
C ALA A 87 4.76 17.00 -1.87
N ILE A 88 5.44 18.06 -1.41
CA ILE A 88 6.64 17.93 -0.58
C ILE A 88 6.29 17.28 0.77
N ASP A 89 5.22 17.73 1.41
CA ASP A 89 4.80 17.20 2.71
C ASP A 89 4.37 15.74 2.62
N TYR A 90 3.65 15.37 1.57
CA TYR A 90 3.29 13.98 1.29
C TYR A 90 4.51 13.12 1.01
N ALA A 91 5.45 13.57 0.17
CA ALA A 91 6.70 12.85 -0.06
C ALA A 91 7.45 12.63 1.27
N ASN A 92 7.56 13.67 2.10
CA ASN A 92 8.21 13.55 3.41
C ASN A 92 7.48 12.58 4.36
N GLN A 93 6.15 12.43 4.24
CA GLN A 93 5.36 11.47 5.03
C GLN A 93 5.49 10.03 4.50
N VAL A 94 5.38 9.81 3.19
CA VAL A 94 5.44 8.48 2.58
C VAL A 94 6.84 7.87 2.64
N TYR A 95 7.88 8.71 2.53
CA TYR A 95 9.27 8.27 2.62
C TYR A 95 9.81 8.20 4.07
N LEU A 96 8.92 8.16 5.08
CA LEU A 96 9.29 7.81 6.44
C LEU A 96 9.88 6.39 6.46
N PRO A 97 11.11 6.18 6.94
CA PRO A 97 11.63 4.82 7.12
C PRO A 97 10.76 4.09 8.15
N SER A 98 10.07 3.03 7.73
CA SER A 98 9.61 1.99 8.64
C SER A 98 10.82 1.42 9.37
N THR A 99 10.68 1.20 10.68
CA THR A 99 11.75 0.80 11.60
C THR A 99 12.72 -0.23 11.03
N LEU A 100 14.02 0.08 11.13
CA LEU A 100 15.13 -0.81 10.77
C LEU A 100 15.23 -1.98 11.78
N SER A 101 14.72 -3.16 11.40
CA SER A 101 15.12 -4.45 11.95
C SER A 101 15.70 -5.26 10.79
N ASP A 102 17.01 -5.09 10.57
CA ASP A 102 17.94 -5.92 9.79
C ASP A 102 18.93 -5.07 8.99
N LYS A 103 20.06 -4.81 9.64
CA LYS A 103 21.07 -3.83 9.22
C LYS A 103 22.05 -4.34 8.15
N LYS A 104 22.18 -5.65 7.95
CA LYS A 104 23.34 -6.22 7.24
C LYS A 104 23.20 -6.43 5.73
N LEU A 105 22.00 -6.40 5.15
CA LEU A 105 21.82 -6.65 3.71
C LEU A 105 21.57 -5.38 2.87
N PHE A 106 21.29 -4.24 3.51
CA PHE A 106 20.72 -3.05 2.85
C PHE A 106 21.70 -1.87 2.68
N GLU A 107 22.95 -1.99 3.12
CA GLU A 107 23.81 -0.81 3.28
C GLU A 107 24.41 -0.28 1.97
N SER A 108 24.88 -1.11 1.02
CA SER A 108 25.70 -0.59 -0.09
C SER A 108 24.96 0.31 -1.10
N LYS A 109 23.77 -0.10 -1.59
CA LYS A 109 22.98 0.70 -2.56
C LYS A 109 22.22 1.86 -1.91
N LEU A 110 21.75 1.69 -0.67
CA LEU A 110 21.03 2.72 0.07
C LEU A 110 21.94 3.88 0.49
N ILE A 111 23.21 3.60 0.83
CA ILE A 111 24.20 4.60 1.25
C ILE A 111 24.55 5.57 0.11
N MET A 112 24.76 5.05 -1.11
CA MET A 112 25.12 5.86 -2.28
C MET A 112 24.04 6.90 -2.60
N ALA A 113 22.78 6.47 -2.61
CA ALA A 113 21.70 7.35 -3.00
C ALA A 113 21.15 8.18 -1.81
N LYS A 114 21.37 7.78 -0.54
CA LYS A 114 21.25 8.69 0.62
C LYS A 114 22.24 9.86 0.53
N ARG A 115 23.51 9.63 0.15
CA ARG A 115 24.51 10.70 0.03
C ARG A 115 24.13 11.74 -1.04
N ASN A 116 23.56 11.29 -2.14
CA ASN A 116 23.24 12.17 -3.26
C ASN A 116 21.96 12.98 -3.01
N TYR A 117 20.92 12.36 -2.46
CA TYR A 117 19.58 12.97 -2.42
C TYR A 117 19.09 13.44 -1.04
N ALA A 118 19.74 13.07 0.08
CA ALA A 118 19.30 13.52 1.41
C ALA A 118 20.13 14.72 1.91
N SER A 119 19.49 15.84 2.28
CA SER A 119 20.13 16.94 3.01
C SER A 119 19.76 16.82 4.47
N VAL A 120 20.77 16.52 5.29
CA VAL A 120 20.75 16.66 6.74
C VAL A 120 19.83 15.68 7.45
N GLU A 121 20.40 15.03 8.45
CA GLU A 121 19.67 14.27 9.44
C GLU A 121 18.81 15.23 10.25
N GLN A 122 17.52 15.34 9.92
CA GLN A 122 16.61 16.10 10.77
C GLN A 122 16.15 15.21 11.91
N GLN A 123 16.49 15.59 13.14
CA GLN A 123 15.93 14.99 14.34
C GLN A 123 14.56 15.60 14.60
N ARG A 124 13.49 14.83 14.36
CA ARG A 124 12.18 15.19 14.89
C ARG A 124 12.07 14.70 16.33
N ILE A 125 11.81 15.63 17.24
CA ILE A 125 11.50 15.36 18.64
C ILE A 125 10.01 15.10 18.72
N TYR A 126 9.62 13.84 18.94
CA TYR A 126 8.26 13.53 19.36
C TYR A 126 8.22 13.58 20.89
N GLN A 127 7.51 14.55 21.44
CA GLN A 127 7.10 14.52 22.84
C GLN A 127 5.84 13.65 22.93
N ASN A 128 6.02 12.42 23.42
CA ASN A 128 4.89 11.59 23.84
C ASN A 128 4.53 11.98 25.28
N THR A 129 3.25 11.85 25.66
CA THR A 129 2.67 12.33 26.93
C THR A 129 3.25 11.69 28.20
N GLU A 130 4.25 10.81 28.10
CA GLU A 130 4.98 10.24 29.23
C GLU A 130 6.49 10.21 28.92
N HIS A 131 7.21 11.23 29.42
CA HIS A 131 8.65 11.38 29.69
C HIS A 131 9.74 10.78 28.77
N LYS A 132 9.43 10.16 27.62
CA LYS A 132 10.43 9.50 26.76
C LYS A 132 10.47 10.13 25.37
N THR A 133 11.42 11.03 25.19
CA THR A 133 11.74 11.62 23.89
C THR A 133 12.29 10.55 22.95
N ARG A 134 11.49 10.15 21.95
CA ARG A 134 11.98 9.28 20.87
C ARG A 134 12.52 10.15 19.75
N ARG A 135 13.83 10.07 19.51
CA ARG A 135 14.48 10.69 18.35
C ARG A 135 14.40 9.72 17.17
N ARG A 136 13.91 10.18 16.03
CA ARG A 136 14.00 9.45 14.75
C ARG A 136 14.80 10.28 13.76
N LEU A 137 15.68 9.60 13.03
CA LEU A 137 16.43 10.20 11.95
C LEU A 137 15.52 10.29 10.73
N LEU A 138 15.18 11.49 10.29
CA LEU A 138 14.46 11.70 9.04
C LEU A 138 15.46 12.03 7.94
N CYS A 139 15.44 11.27 6.85
CA CYS A 139 16.15 11.64 5.62
C CYS A 139 15.22 12.55 4.81
N VAL A 140 15.59 13.82 4.65
CA VAL A 140 14.81 14.78 3.87
C VAL A 140 15.49 15.04 2.54
N LEU A 141 14.70 15.12 1.46
CA LEU A 141 15.20 15.42 0.12
C LEU A 141 15.89 16.80 0.09
N LYS A 142 17.11 16.87 -0.49
CA LYS A 142 17.86 18.13 -0.65
C LYS A 142 17.01 19.17 -1.36
N LYS A 143 17.07 20.43 -0.90
CA LYS A 143 16.29 21.54 -1.49
C LYS A 143 16.45 21.59 -3.01
N GLY A 144 17.67 21.45 -3.54
CA GLY A 144 17.96 21.44 -4.97
C GLY A 144 17.36 20.27 -5.77
N HIS A 145 16.91 19.19 -5.12
CA HIS A 145 16.26 18.06 -5.78
C HIS A 145 14.73 18.04 -5.60
N ARG A 146 14.17 18.92 -4.75
CA ARG A 146 12.73 18.93 -4.46
C ARG A 146 11.91 19.30 -5.69
N GLU A 147 12.27 20.37 -6.36
CA GLU A 147 11.59 20.83 -7.57
C GLU A 147 11.68 19.79 -8.69
N GLN A 148 12.86 19.21 -8.91
CA GLN A 148 13.05 18.14 -9.89
C GLN A 148 12.18 16.92 -9.59
N MET A 149 12.12 16.48 -8.32
CA MET A 149 11.30 15.34 -7.92
C MET A 149 9.80 15.66 -8.06
N VAL A 150 9.37 16.85 -7.64
CA VAL A 150 7.98 17.27 -7.78
C VAL A 150 7.59 17.38 -9.25
N ASN A 151 8.43 17.98 -10.10
CA ASN A 151 8.19 18.03 -11.53
C ASN A 151 8.10 16.63 -12.14
N LYS A 152 8.97 15.69 -11.74
CA LYS A 152 8.86 14.29 -12.18
C LYS A 152 7.56 13.64 -11.73
N ILE A 153 7.10 13.89 -10.51
CA ILE A 153 5.82 13.36 -10.00
C ILE A 153 4.63 13.96 -10.76
N LEU A 154 4.64 15.27 -10.98
CA LEU A 154 3.58 15.99 -11.69
C LEU A 154 3.51 15.63 -13.18
N ASN A 155 4.66 15.36 -13.80
CA ASN A 155 4.76 15.12 -15.24
C ASN A 155 4.81 13.63 -15.62
N VAL A 156 4.84 12.70 -14.66
CA VAL A 156 4.94 11.25 -14.94
C VAL A 156 3.86 10.78 -15.91
N ASP A 157 2.67 11.35 -15.81
CA ASP A 157 1.53 11.04 -16.67
C ASP A 157 1.77 11.47 -18.11
N GLN A 158 2.32 12.68 -18.30
CA GLN A 158 2.58 13.22 -19.62
C GLN A 158 3.73 12.48 -20.28
N GLU A 159 4.82 12.21 -19.55
CA GLU A 159 5.95 11.42 -20.04
C GLU A 159 5.52 9.99 -20.41
N HIS A 160 4.67 9.36 -19.59
CA HIS A 160 4.14 8.03 -19.86
C HIS A 160 3.23 8.02 -21.10
N LYS A 161 2.35 9.02 -21.24
CA LYS A 161 1.51 9.18 -22.44
C LYS A 161 2.34 9.34 -23.70
N VAL A 162 3.33 10.24 -23.69
CA VAL A 162 4.23 10.45 -24.84
C VAL A 162 4.91 9.15 -25.24
N ARG A 163 5.44 8.41 -24.26
CA ARG A 163 6.09 7.11 -24.52
C ARG A 163 5.13 6.08 -25.14
N ILE A 164 3.89 6.00 -24.65
CA ILE A 164 2.87 5.10 -25.23
C ILE A 164 2.52 5.51 -26.66
N GLU A 165 2.38 6.81 -26.92
CA GLU A 165 2.11 7.30 -28.28
C GLU A 165 3.29 7.06 -29.23
N ASP A 166 4.53 7.12 -28.75
CA ASP A 166 5.70 6.77 -29.55
C ASP A 166 5.70 5.27 -29.92
N PHE A 167 5.34 4.37 -28.99
CA PHE A 167 5.15 2.96 -29.34
C PHE A 167 4.06 2.76 -30.41
N LYS A 168 2.98 3.53 -30.37
CA LYS A 168 1.94 3.43 -31.39
C LYS A 168 2.37 3.96 -32.75
N LYS A 169 3.22 4.99 -32.80
CA LYS A 169 3.79 5.50 -34.06
C LYS A 169 4.62 4.44 -34.75
N ASP A 170 5.30 3.62 -33.97
CA ASP A 170 6.06 2.45 -34.44
C ASP A 170 5.16 1.22 -34.68
N GLU A 171 3.85 1.41 -34.80
CA GLU A 171 2.84 0.39 -35.08
C GLU A 171 2.69 -0.70 -34.00
N TYR A 172 3.25 -0.50 -32.80
CA TYR A 172 3.03 -1.43 -31.68
C TYR A 172 1.62 -1.28 -31.08
N GLN A 173 1.04 -2.42 -30.70
CA GLN A 173 -0.17 -2.45 -29.88
C GLN A 173 0.19 -2.46 -28.40
N VAL A 174 -0.26 -1.43 -27.68
CA VAL A 174 -0.05 -1.33 -26.23
C VAL A 174 -1.19 -2.02 -25.50
N ILE A 175 -0.88 -3.18 -24.93
CA ILE A 175 -1.80 -4.01 -24.16
C ILE A 175 -1.50 -3.81 -22.68
N CYS A 176 -2.53 -3.45 -21.90
CA CYS A 176 -2.42 -3.38 -20.45
C CYS A 176 -3.15 -4.54 -19.79
N TYR A 177 -2.62 -4.94 -18.63
CA TYR A 177 -3.24 -5.92 -17.77
C TYR A 177 -3.46 -5.34 -16.38
N VAL A 178 -4.67 -5.48 -15.87
CA VAL A 178 -5.05 -5.03 -14.54
C VAL A 178 -5.57 -6.19 -13.70
N ARG A 179 -5.28 -6.19 -12.41
CA ARG A 179 -5.80 -7.19 -11.48
C ARG A 179 -6.18 -6.58 -10.15
N LYS A 180 -7.21 -7.15 -9.52
CA LYS A 180 -7.60 -6.80 -8.15
C LYS A 180 -7.67 -8.08 -7.32
N SER A 181 -6.69 -8.25 -6.43
CA SER A 181 -6.65 -9.43 -5.58
C SER A 181 -7.81 -9.45 -4.58
N PRO A 182 -8.29 -10.64 -4.17
CA PRO A 182 -9.29 -10.76 -3.12
C PRO A 182 -8.80 -10.11 -1.81
N GLY A 183 -9.62 -9.24 -1.23
CA GLY A 183 -9.36 -8.55 0.02
C GLY A 183 -10.48 -8.76 1.04
N LYS A 184 -10.72 -7.75 1.89
CA LYS A 184 -11.83 -7.76 2.87
C LYS A 184 -13.14 -7.25 2.26
N GLU A 185 -13.05 -6.59 1.12
CA GLU A 185 -14.19 -6.12 0.33
C GLU A 185 -14.99 -7.30 -0.23
N ASP A 186 -16.30 -7.09 -0.34
CA ASP A 186 -17.19 -8.03 -1.01
C ASP A 186 -16.93 -8.07 -2.52
N ALA A 187 -17.53 -9.07 -3.18
CA ALA A 187 -17.32 -9.28 -4.60
C ALA A 187 -17.82 -8.11 -5.47
N SER A 188 -18.96 -7.50 -5.15
CA SER A 188 -19.53 -6.40 -5.92
C SER A 188 -18.61 -5.17 -5.86
N THR A 189 -18.17 -4.80 -4.65
CA THR A 189 -17.23 -3.70 -4.44
C THR A 189 -15.93 -3.93 -5.21
N ARG A 190 -15.39 -5.16 -5.16
CA ARG A 190 -14.18 -5.51 -5.89
C ARG A 190 -14.34 -5.35 -7.40
N SER A 191 -15.51 -5.71 -7.95
CA SER A 191 -15.80 -5.62 -9.39
C SER A 191 -15.84 -4.17 -9.82
N ARG A 192 -16.59 -3.34 -9.07
CA ARG A 192 -16.67 -1.90 -9.31
C ARG A 192 -15.29 -1.24 -9.29
N LEU A 193 -14.43 -1.62 -8.35
CA LEU A 193 -13.06 -1.10 -8.28
C LEU A 193 -12.23 -1.52 -9.50
N LEU A 194 -12.35 -2.76 -9.96
CA LEU A 194 -11.64 -3.23 -11.15
C LEU A 194 -12.13 -2.52 -12.41
N ASP A 195 -13.43 -2.33 -12.56
CA ASP A 195 -14.04 -1.60 -13.68
C ASP A 195 -13.54 -0.14 -13.71
N LEU A 196 -13.49 0.52 -12.55
CA LEU A 196 -12.91 1.87 -12.43
C LEU A 196 -11.44 1.91 -12.84
N MET A 197 -10.66 0.87 -12.53
CA MET A 197 -9.27 0.80 -12.99
C MET A 197 -9.18 0.62 -14.50
N VAL A 198 -10.03 -0.23 -15.10
CA VAL A 198 -10.10 -0.42 -16.56
C VAL A 198 -10.46 0.89 -17.26
N ASP A 199 -11.53 1.57 -16.81
CA ASP A 199 -11.98 2.84 -17.38
C ASP A 199 -10.89 3.90 -17.33
N ARG A 200 -10.18 4.00 -16.20
CA ARG A 200 -9.09 4.97 -16.05
C ARG A 200 -7.89 4.62 -16.92
N LEU A 201 -7.55 3.35 -17.09
CA LEU A 201 -6.49 2.95 -18.02
C LEU A 201 -6.84 3.30 -19.47
N ILE A 202 -8.06 3.00 -19.89
CA ILE A 202 -8.54 3.33 -21.25
C ILE A 202 -8.52 4.85 -21.46
N LYS A 203 -9.07 5.61 -20.50
CA LYS A 203 -9.19 7.08 -20.60
C LYS A 203 -7.86 7.82 -20.48
N ASN A 204 -7.01 7.41 -19.53
CA ASN A 204 -5.84 8.20 -19.14
C ASN A 204 -4.52 7.66 -19.69
N SER A 205 -4.42 6.37 -19.99
CA SER A 205 -3.14 5.76 -20.39
C SER A 205 -3.02 5.54 -21.90
N SER A 206 -4.02 5.95 -22.70
CA SER A 206 -4.01 5.79 -24.16
C SER A 206 -3.71 4.34 -24.62
N VAL A 207 -4.13 3.34 -23.85
CA VAL A 207 -3.84 1.93 -24.18
C VAL A 207 -4.80 1.42 -25.27
N ASN A 208 -4.36 0.49 -26.11
CA ASN A 208 -5.23 -0.09 -27.15
C ASN A 208 -6.24 -1.05 -26.54
N THR A 209 -5.78 -1.91 -25.63
CA THR A 209 -6.57 -2.98 -25.05
C THR A 209 -6.23 -3.16 -23.58
N VAL A 210 -7.25 -3.39 -22.75
CA VAL A 210 -7.07 -3.73 -21.33
C VAL A 210 -7.64 -5.11 -21.07
N PHE A 211 -6.84 -5.99 -20.50
CA PHE A 211 -7.27 -7.26 -19.91
C PHE A 211 -7.36 -7.11 -18.40
N ALA A 212 -8.35 -7.77 -17.79
CA ALA A 212 -8.56 -7.67 -16.36
C ALA A 212 -8.72 -9.04 -15.71
N SER A 213 -8.15 -9.19 -14.51
CA SER A 213 -8.29 -10.38 -13.67
C SER A 213 -8.94 -10.03 -12.34
N TYR A 214 -9.99 -10.80 -12.04
CA TYR A 214 -10.83 -10.58 -10.87
C TYR A 214 -10.47 -11.47 -9.68
N SER A 215 -9.77 -12.58 -9.93
CA SER A 215 -9.63 -13.67 -8.95
C SER A 215 -8.18 -13.93 -8.54
N SER A 216 -7.21 -13.37 -9.28
CA SER A 216 -5.80 -13.70 -9.07
C SER A 216 -5.23 -13.05 -7.82
N THR A 217 -4.69 -13.89 -6.93
CA THR A 217 -3.95 -13.40 -5.77
C THR A 217 -2.62 -12.79 -6.23
N SER A 218 -2.06 -11.85 -5.45
CA SER A 218 -0.80 -11.21 -5.80
C SER A 218 0.37 -12.19 -5.94
N LYS A 219 0.26 -13.37 -5.30
CA LYS A 219 1.24 -14.46 -5.28
C LYS A 219 1.03 -15.50 -6.38
N GLN A 220 -0.12 -15.49 -7.06
CA GLN A 220 -0.43 -16.47 -8.09
C GLN A 220 0.41 -16.20 -9.34
N PRO A 221 1.10 -17.20 -9.90
CA PRO A 221 1.80 -17.06 -11.17
C PRO A 221 0.86 -16.55 -12.27
N PHE A 222 1.39 -15.75 -13.19
CA PHE A 222 0.60 -15.19 -14.28
C PHE A 222 -0.03 -16.29 -15.15
N ALA A 223 0.72 -17.36 -15.44
CA ALA A 223 0.24 -18.51 -16.20
C ALA A 223 -0.91 -19.28 -15.53
N ASP A 224 -1.09 -19.13 -14.22
CA ASP A 224 -2.15 -19.79 -13.45
C ASP A 224 -3.33 -18.87 -13.16
N SER A 225 -3.23 -17.60 -13.53
CA SER A 225 -4.25 -16.58 -13.28
C SER A 225 -5.55 -16.90 -14.03
N ASP A 226 -6.68 -16.71 -13.34
CA ASP A 226 -8.05 -16.89 -13.86
C ASP A 226 -8.43 -18.29 -14.41
N LYS A 227 -7.66 -19.34 -14.07
CA LYS A 227 -8.01 -20.73 -14.41
C LYS A 227 -9.29 -21.25 -13.77
N THR A 228 -9.62 -20.76 -12.58
CA THR A 228 -10.69 -21.33 -11.75
C THR A 228 -12.00 -20.56 -11.80
N ASN A 229 -11.99 -19.31 -12.24
CA ASN A 229 -13.17 -18.44 -12.26
C ASN A 229 -13.14 -17.54 -13.51
N PRO A 230 -13.81 -17.94 -14.61
CA PRO A 230 -13.90 -17.16 -15.83
C PRO A 230 -14.94 -16.04 -15.69
N ILE A 231 -14.81 -15.21 -14.66
CA ILE A 231 -15.66 -14.03 -14.51
C ILE A 231 -15.22 -13.04 -15.59
N HIS A 232 -16.14 -12.75 -16.51
CA HIS A 232 -15.94 -11.74 -17.54
C HIS A 232 -15.98 -10.35 -16.91
N VAL A 233 -14.90 -9.58 -17.08
CA VAL A 233 -14.86 -8.17 -16.66
C VAL A 233 -15.45 -7.32 -17.77
N PRO A 234 -16.46 -6.48 -17.50
CA PRO A 234 -17.01 -5.58 -18.50
C PRO A 234 -15.91 -4.74 -19.17
N LYS A 235 -16.11 -4.43 -20.46
CA LYS A 235 -15.21 -3.57 -21.26
C LYS A 235 -13.80 -4.13 -21.51
N THR A 236 -13.53 -5.37 -21.11
CA THR A 236 -12.31 -6.08 -21.52
C THR A 236 -12.67 -7.17 -22.54
N PRO A 237 -11.78 -7.50 -23.49
CA PRO A 237 -12.00 -8.61 -24.41
C PRO A 237 -11.80 -9.98 -23.75
N GLY A 238 -11.42 -10.02 -22.46
CA GLY A 238 -11.22 -11.25 -21.70
C GLY A 238 -10.30 -11.07 -20.49
N ASN A 239 -9.85 -12.22 -19.97
CA ASN A 239 -8.90 -12.34 -18.86
C ASN A 239 -7.50 -12.77 -19.37
N THR A 240 -6.57 -13.08 -18.46
CA THR A 240 -5.18 -13.48 -18.80
C THR A 240 -5.07 -14.69 -19.72
N GLN A 241 -6.08 -15.55 -19.79
CA GLN A 241 -6.03 -16.74 -20.65
C GLN A 241 -6.09 -16.40 -22.14
N VAL A 242 -6.71 -15.27 -22.48
CA VAL A 242 -6.72 -14.76 -23.86
C VAL A 242 -5.34 -14.21 -24.25
N VAL A 243 -4.59 -13.77 -23.24
CA VAL A 243 -3.30 -13.12 -23.37
C VAL A 243 -2.14 -14.12 -23.48
N SER A 244 -2.32 -15.36 -22.99
CA SER A 244 -1.29 -16.41 -22.96
C SER A 244 -1.07 -17.09 -24.32
N ARG A 245 -0.76 -16.30 -25.34
CA ARG A 245 0.18 -16.71 -26.41
C ARG A 245 1.59 -16.22 -26.03
N PRO A 246 2.68 -16.78 -26.59
CA PRO A 246 4.02 -16.73 -25.97
C PRO A 246 4.63 -15.34 -25.75
N SER A 247 4.03 -14.24 -26.23
CA SER A 247 4.68 -12.94 -26.31
C SER A 247 4.71 -12.12 -25.01
N LEU A 248 3.71 -12.22 -24.12
CA LEU A 248 3.55 -11.18 -23.09
C LEU A 248 4.38 -11.33 -21.81
N SER A 249 4.74 -12.55 -21.39
CA SER A 249 5.68 -12.73 -20.28
C SER A 249 7.11 -12.33 -20.66
N GLU A 250 7.49 -12.59 -21.91
CA GLU A 250 8.80 -12.23 -22.47
C GLU A 250 8.91 -10.72 -22.68
N ILE A 251 7.83 -10.06 -23.16
CA ILE A 251 7.75 -8.60 -23.31
C ILE A 251 7.76 -7.89 -21.95
N TRP A 252 7.03 -8.41 -20.95
CA TRP A 252 6.94 -7.81 -19.61
C TRP A 252 8.29 -7.80 -18.88
N GLU A 253 9.02 -8.92 -18.89
CA GLU A 253 10.37 -8.99 -18.31
C GLU A 253 11.35 -8.09 -19.07
N ALA A 254 11.37 -8.12 -20.40
CA ALA A 254 12.33 -7.31 -21.18
C ALA A 254 12.13 -5.79 -21.05
N HIS A 255 10.88 -5.30 -21.01
CA HIS A 255 10.60 -3.85 -21.06
C HIS A 255 10.59 -3.16 -19.71
N PHE A 256 10.07 -3.81 -18.66
CA PHE A 256 10.00 -3.17 -17.35
C PHE A 256 11.31 -3.28 -16.58
N GLN A 257 12.22 -4.19 -16.95
CA GLN A 257 13.52 -4.33 -16.30
C GLN A 257 14.37 -3.04 -16.39
N TYR A 258 14.28 -2.28 -17.49
CA TYR A 258 14.88 -0.96 -17.63
C TYR A 258 14.24 0.10 -16.71
N ILE A 259 12.90 0.17 -16.66
CA ILE A 259 12.16 1.07 -15.74
C ILE A 259 12.50 0.74 -14.27
N PHE A 260 12.71 -0.53 -13.95
CA PHE A 260 13.11 -0.99 -12.62
C PHE A 260 14.60 -0.80 -12.31
N ASN A 261 15.43 -0.51 -13.31
CA ASN A 261 16.85 -0.18 -13.13
C ASN A 261 17.06 1.31 -12.78
N ASP A 262 16.17 2.20 -13.24
CA ASP A 262 16.30 3.65 -13.05
C ASP A 262 15.69 4.19 -11.72
N VAL A 263 14.94 3.37 -10.97
CA VAL A 263 14.35 3.77 -9.67
C VAL A 263 14.93 2.92 -8.51
N PRO A 264 15.97 3.41 -7.81
CA PRO A 264 16.75 2.59 -6.88
C PRO A 264 16.07 2.23 -5.53
N PHE A 265 14.84 2.69 -5.26
CA PHE A 265 14.33 2.80 -3.88
C PHE A 265 12.92 2.26 -3.58
N VAL A 266 12.55 1.08 -4.07
CA VAL A 266 11.37 0.41 -3.50
C VAL A 266 11.66 -1.06 -3.26
N THR A 267 11.51 -1.49 -2.00
CA THR A 267 11.66 -2.89 -1.54
C THR A 267 10.52 -3.80 -2.01
N ASN A 268 9.41 -3.24 -2.47
CA ASN A 268 8.36 -3.96 -3.19
C ASN A 268 7.84 -3.08 -4.34
N ARG A 269 8.57 -3.10 -5.45
CA ARG A 269 8.45 -2.20 -6.62
C ARG A 269 7.07 -2.23 -7.26
N ILE A 270 6.47 -3.41 -7.34
CA ILE A 270 5.11 -3.62 -7.85
C ILE A 270 4.08 -3.01 -6.88
N ALA A 271 4.29 -3.15 -5.57
CA ALA A 271 3.40 -2.57 -4.58
C ALA A 271 3.47 -1.03 -4.57
N ALA A 272 4.63 -0.39 -4.72
CA ALA A 272 4.67 1.08 -4.71
C ALA A 272 4.09 1.73 -5.97
N ILE A 273 4.33 1.17 -7.15
CA ILE A 273 3.71 1.68 -8.38
C ILE A 273 2.21 1.43 -8.34
N ALA A 274 1.76 0.24 -7.94
CA ALA A 274 0.34 -0.04 -7.77
C ALA A 274 -0.29 0.83 -6.69
N VAL A 275 0.39 1.11 -5.56
CA VAL A 275 -0.11 1.99 -4.49
C VAL A 275 -0.16 3.43 -4.95
N LEU A 276 0.85 3.95 -5.65
CA LEU A 276 0.85 5.32 -6.17
C LEU A 276 -0.23 5.49 -7.24
N HIS A 277 -0.40 4.49 -8.11
CA HIS A 277 -1.46 4.49 -9.12
C HIS A 277 -2.82 4.40 -8.44
N ILE A 278 -3.07 3.43 -7.54
CA ILE A 278 -4.33 3.30 -6.78
C ILE A 278 -4.64 4.59 -6.01
N ARG A 279 -3.66 5.22 -5.34
CA ARG A 279 -3.85 6.49 -4.60
C ARG A 279 -4.17 7.67 -5.52
N ARG A 280 -3.62 7.70 -6.73
CA ARG A 280 -3.97 8.67 -7.76
C ARG A 280 -5.38 8.44 -8.30
N LEU A 281 -5.71 7.20 -8.67
CA LEU A 281 -7.05 6.82 -9.14
C LEU A 281 -8.11 7.20 -8.09
N GLU A 282 -7.80 6.96 -6.82
CA GLU A 282 -8.57 7.39 -5.66
C GLU A 282 -8.73 8.92 -5.51
N LEU A 283 -7.77 9.72 -5.95
CA LEU A 283 -7.77 11.19 -5.90
C LEU A 283 -8.65 11.81 -6.99
N GLU A 284 -8.69 11.20 -8.17
CA GLU A 284 -9.52 11.63 -9.31
C GLU A 284 -11.04 11.42 -9.03
N GLU A 285 -11.40 10.42 -8.23
CA GLU A 285 -12.80 10.16 -7.80
C GLU A 285 -13.37 11.27 -6.91
N SER A 286 -12.55 11.84 -6.03
CA SER A 286 -12.98 12.91 -5.12
C SER A 286 -13.15 14.27 -5.81
N LEU A 287 -12.50 14.49 -6.95
CA LEU A 287 -12.61 15.74 -7.70
C LEU A 287 -13.89 15.80 -8.55
N THR A 288 -14.40 14.64 -8.96
CA THR A 288 -15.61 14.52 -9.78
C THR A 288 -16.91 14.48 -8.97
N SER A 289 -16.83 14.23 -7.65
CA SER A 289 -17.99 14.25 -6.74
C SER A 289 -18.30 15.64 -6.14
N ILE A 290 -17.47 16.65 -6.42
CA ILE A 290 -17.63 18.02 -5.91
C ILE A 290 -18.27 18.94 -6.97
N THR A 291 -18.40 18.45 -8.21
CA THR A 291 -19.13 19.09 -9.33
C THR A 291 -20.44 18.38 -9.58
#